data_AF-A0A9X4H6D8-F1
#
_entry.id   AF-A0A9X4H6D8-F1
#
_cell.length_a   1.000
_cell.length_b   1.000
_cell.length_c   1.000
_cell.angle_alpha   90.00
_cell.angle_beta   90.00
_cell.angle_gamma   90.00
#
_symmetry.space_group_name_H-M   'P 1'
#
loop_
_entity.id
_entity.type
_entity.pdbx_description
1 polymer ?
#
loop_
_entity_poly.entity_id
_entity_poly.type
_entity_poly.pdbx_seq_one_letter_code
_entity_poly.pdbx_strand_id
1 'polypeptide(L)' 'MKWLLLLIPLAVAYYTCTYGRWALKNGYRRGGVGVFFLAAFVLALAVFALFFKREF' A
#
# COMPACT_ATOMS: atom_id res chain seq x y z
N MET A 1 -13.87 -4.64 14.49
CA MET A 1 -13.98 -5.17 13.11
C MET A 1 -13.18 -4.37 12.08
N LYS A 2 -13.28 -3.04 12.02
CA LYS A 2 -12.50 -2.19 11.08
C LYS A 2 -10.99 -2.42 11.10
N TRP A 3 -10.41 -2.66 12.28
CA TRP A 3 -8.99 -3.02 12.44
C TRP A 3 -8.60 -4.34 11.78
N LEU A 4 -9.49 -5.35 11.77
CA LEU A 4 -9.26 -6.62 11.06
C LEU A 4 -9.30 -6.42 9.55
N LEU A 5 -10.21 -5.56 9.06
CA LEU A 5 -10.29 -5.21 7.63
C LEU A 5 -9.04 -4.47 7.15
N LEU A 6 -8.34 -3.75 8.03
CA LEU A 6 -7.09 -3.08 7.72
C LEU A 6 -5.93 -4.04 7.42
N LEU A 7 -5.98 -5.27 7.94
CA LEU A 7 -4.90 -6.25 7.76
C LEU A 7 -4.67 -6.60 6.28
N ILE A 8 -5.75 -6.63 5.48
CA ILE A 8 -5.69 -6.95 4.05
C ILE A 8 -4.87 -5.90 3.28
N PRO A 9 -5.24 -4.60 3.28
CA PRO A 9 -4.46 -3.58 2.59
C PRO A 9 -3.05 -3.43 3.17
N LEU A 10 -2.83 -3.71 4.46
CA LEU A 10 -1.50 -3.72 5.06
C LEU A 10 -0.62 -4.85 4.49
N ALA A 11 -1.16 -6.06 4.39
CA ALA A 11 -0.45 -7.20 3.81
C ALA A 11 -0.11 -6.97 2.34
N VAL A 12 -1.06 -6.42 1.57
CA VAL A 12 -0.85 -6.05 0.17
C VAL A 12 0.23 -4.97 0.06
N ALA A 13 0.11 -3.87 0.82
CA ALA A 13 1.11 -2.79 0.79
C ALA A 13 2.51 -3.27 1.18
N TYR A 14 2.60 -4.16 2.18
CA TYR A 14 3.86 -4.78 2.58
C TYR A 14 4.48 -5.58 1.43
N TYR A 15 3.71 -6.48 0.80
CA TYR A 15 4.17 -7.25 -0.35
C TYR A 15 4.61 -6.34 -1.50
N THR A 16 3.82 -5.32 -1.84
CA THR A 16 4.15 -4.34 -2.88
C THR A 16 5.44 -3.58 -2.56
N CYS A 17 5.68 -3.21 -1.29
CA CYS A 17 6.94 -2.61 -0.85
C CYS A 17 8.13 -3.57 -0.97
N THR A 18 7.95 -4.87 -0.70
CA THR A 18 9.03 -5.86 -0.92
C THR A 18 9.41 -5.97 -2.39
N TYR A 19 8.42 -5.96 -3.29
CA TYR A 19 8.65 -5.89 -4.72
C TYR A 19 9.34 -4.59 -5.14
N GLY A 20 8.89 -3.44 -4.61
CA GLY A 20 9.52 -2.14 -4.86
C GLY A 20 11.00 -2.14 -4.43
N ARG A 21 11.32 -2.74 -3.29
CA ARG A 21 12.70 -2.88 -2.80
C ARG A 21 13.53 -3.78 -3.71
N TRP A 22 12.96 -4.87 -4.20
CA TRP A 22 13.60 -5.72 -5.22
C TRP A 22 13.82 -4.94 -6.52
N ALA A 23 12.83 -4.18 -7.00
CA ALA A 23 12.94 -3.39 -8.23
C ALA A 23 14.05 -2.33 -8.14
N LEU A 24 14.18 -1.64 -7.00
CA LEU A 24 15.27 -0.70 -6.75
C LEU A 24 16.64 -1.38 -6.76
N LYS A 25 16.76 -2.57 -6.16
CA LYS A 25 18.01 -3.35 -6.15
C LYS A 25 18.43 -3.78 -7.56
N ASN A 26 17.49 -4.02 -8.47
CA ASN A 26 17.76 -4.43 -9.85
C ASN A 26 17.92 -3.24 -10.82
N GLY A 27 18.02 -2.01 -10.32
CA GLY A 27 18.24 -0.82 -11.15
C GLY A 27 16.98 -0.20 -11.75
N TYR A 28 15.80 -0.78 -11.52
CA TYR A 28 14.50 -0.24 -11.95
C TYR A 28 14.05 0.93 -11.05
N ARG A 29 14.85 1.99 -10.95
CA ARG A 29 14.66 3.10 -9.99
C ARG A 29 13.29 3.77 -10.11
N ARG A 30 12.88 4.16 -11.31
CA ARG A 30 11.59 4.85 -11.54
C ARG A 30 10.41 3.94 -11.21
N GLY A 31 10.46 2.67 -11.62
CA GLY A 31 9.44 1.68 -11.33
C GLY A 31 9.34 1.38 -9.83
N GLY A 32 10.47 1.17 -9.15
CA GLY A 32 10.52 0.93 -7.71
C GLY A 32 9.95 2.09 -6.89
N VAL A 33 10.32 3.34 -7.21
CA VAL A 33 9.75 4.54 -6.55
C VAL A 33 8.25 4.65 -6.81
N GLY A 34 7.80 4.43 -8.05
CA GLY A 34 6.37 4.45 -8.40
C GLY A 34 5.56 3.42 -7.62
N VAL A 35 6.11 2.21 -7.42
CA VAL A 35 5.48 1.14 -6.64
C VAL A 35 5.34 1.54 -5.16
N PHE A 36 6.34 2.20 -4.57
CA PHE A 36 6.24 2.69 -3.19
C PHE A 36 5.16 3.76 -3.05
N PHE A 37 5.11 4.73 -3.97
CA PHE A 37 4.06 5.74 -3.98
C PHE A 37 2.67 5.12 -4.14
N LEU A 38 2.52 4.14 -5.04
CA LEU A 38 1.26 3.44 -5.26
C LEU A 38 0.81 2.69 -4.01
N ALA A 39 1.73 1.96 -3.35
CA ALA A 39 1.44 1.24 -2.11
C ALA A 39 0.98 2.19 -0.99
N ALA A 40 1.69 3.31 -0.80
CA ALA A 40 1.34 4.31 0.19
C ALA A 40 -0.02 4.97 -0.10
N PHE A 41 -0.29 5.30 -1.37
CA PHE A 41 -1.53 5.93 -1.79
C PHE A 41 -2.74 5.01 -1.59
N VAL A 42 -2.66 3.75 -2.02
CA VAL A 42 -3.74 2.77 -1.83
C VAL A 42 -3.99 2.50 -0.35
N LEU A 43 -2.93 2.39 0.46
CA LEU A 43 -3.07 2.21 1.90
C LEU A 43 -3.76 3.43 2.55
N ALA A 44 -3.39 4.65 2.13
CA ALA A 44 -4.05 5.87 2.60
C ALA A 44 -5.53 5.92 2.24
N LEU A 45 -5.90 5.53 1.01
CA LEU A 45 -7.30 5.41 0.59
C LEU A 45 -8.06 4.36 1.41
N ALA A 46 -7.46 3.21 1.69
CA ALA A 46 -8.07 2.18 2.50
C ALA A 46 -8.31 2.64 3.95
N VAL A 47 -7.34 3.33 4.56
CA VAL A 47 -7.48 3.94 5.88
C VAL A 47 -8.59 4.99 5.87
N PHE A 48 -8.61 5.87 4.87
CA PHE A 48 -9.65 6.89 4.72
C PHE A 48 -11.05 6.26 4.58
N ALA A 49 -11.20 5.24 3.75
CA ALA A 49 -12.46 4.54 3.55
C ALA A 49 -12.95 3.81 4.82
N LEU A 50 -12.05 3.18 5.58
CA LEU A 50 -12.44 2.42 6.77
C LEU A 50 -12.79 3.31 7.97
N PHE A 51 -12.07 4.42 8.14
CA PHE A 51 -12.15 5.23 9.36
C PHE A 51 -12.85 6.59 9.18
N PHE A 52 -12.79 7.20 7.99
CA PHE A 52 -13.30 8.56 7.76
C PHE A 52 -14.54 8.59 6.87
N LYS A 53 -14.73 7.61 5.98
CA LYS A 53 -15.96 7.49 5.20
C LYS A 53 -17.10 7.00 6.12
N ARG A 54 -18.13 7.83 6.25
CA ARG A 54 -19.28 7.64 7.16
C ARG A 54 -20.31 6.62 6.64
N GLU A 55 -20.22 6.26 5.36
CA GLU A 55 -21.19 5.43 4.64
C GLU A 55 -20.55 4.08 4.25
N PHE A 56 -21.06 3.00 4.83
CA PHE A 56 -20.97 1.62 4.34
C PHE A 56 -22.27 0.88 4.64
#